data_AF-A0A323TMD0-F1
#
_entry.id   AF-A0A323TMD0-F1
#
_cell.length_a   1.000
_cell.length_b   1.000
_cell.length_c   1.000
_cell.angle_alpha   90.00
_cell.angle_beta   90.00
_cell.angle_gamma   90.00
#
_symmetry.space_group_name_H-M   'P 1'
#
loop_
_entity.id
_entity.type
_entity.pdbx_description
1 polymer ?
#
loop_
_entity_poly.entity_id
_entity_poly.type
_entity_poly.pdbx_seq_one_letter_code
_entity_poly.pdbx_strand_id
1 'polypeptide(L)'
;MPFKTVVDTENKLSSFFGMKIIPNGIFIDENGIIRLIKQGFHVTNEEHVEALEDLITEKVDTVTLDDVYYEPIEKENPLEIELAITKFKLAMELMNQHKRELALKELDEALRYDPDNFLIRKQRWYIRYPEKFEPTIDIEWQNEQLKKERDVERDDCGPEGCRIPGSN
;
A
#
# COMPACT_ATOMS: atom_id res chain seq x y z
N MET A 1 -22.15 17.00 6.21
CA MET A 1 -21.84 17.08 4.75
C MET A 1 -20.81 16.00 4.46
N PRO A 2 -20.90 15.25 3.35
CA PRO A 2 -19.80 14.38 2.94
C PRO A 2 -18.58 15.23 2.55
N PHE A 3 -17.38 14.72 2.81
CA PHE A 3 -16.13 15.33 2.35
C PHE A 3 -15.94 15.08 0.84
N LYS A 4 -15.04 15.84 0.20
CA LYS A 4 -14.74 15.66 -1.22
C LYS A 4 -13.99 14.34 -1.43
N THR A 5 -14.51 13.48 -2.30
CA THR A 5 -13.85 12.23 -2.72
C THR A 5 -13.36 12.36 -4.15
N VAL A 6 -12.17 11.84 -4.41
CA VAL A 6 -11.57 11.68 -5.73
C VAL A 6 -11.07 10.24 -5.87
N VAL A 7 -11.03 9.71 -7.11
CA VAL A 7 -10.59 8.34 -7.38
C VAL A 7 -9.23 8.39 -8.07
N ASP A 8 -8.22 7.74 -7.49
CA ASP A 8 -6.88 7.60 -8.07
C ASP A 8 -6.80 6.34 -8.94
N THR A 9 -7.43 6.39 -10.13
CA THR A 9 -7.59 5.23 -11.03
C THR A 9 -6.28 4.64 -11.53
N GLU A 10 -5.21 5.44 -11.56
CA GLU A 10 -3.89 5.04 -12.08
C GLU A 10 -2.84 4.90 -10.97
N ASN A 11 -3.27 4.97 -9.70
CA ASN A 11 -2.40 4.93 -8.52
C ASN A 11 -1.27 5.99 -8.55
N LYS A 12 -1.54 7.16 -9.17
CA LYS A 12 -0.57 8.24 -9.34
C LYS A 12 -0.18 8.88 -8.02
N LEU A 13 -1.15 9.09 -7.12
CA LEU A 13 -0.91 9.74 -5.83
C LEU A 13 -0.15 8.81 -4.90
N SER A 14 -0.58 7.55 -4.77
CA SER A 14 0.14 6.59 -3.93
C SER A 14 1.57 6.41 -4.41
N SER A 15 1.78 6.30 -5.74
CA SER A 15 3.13 6.19 -6.32
C SER A 15 3.98 7.44 -6.04
N PHE A 16 3.41 8.63 -6.16
CA PHE A 16 4.11 9.89 -5.91
C PHE A 16 4.60 10.00 -4.46
N PHE A 17 3.78 9.54 -3.51
CA PHE A 17 4.13 9.54 -2.09
C PHE A 17 4.85 8.26 -1.62
N GLY A 18 5.15 7.32 -2.52
CA GLY A 18 5.76 6.04 -2.16
C GLY A 18 4.88 5.15 -1.27
N MET A 19 3.57 5.35 -1.28
CA MET A 19 2.63 4.61 -0.45
C MET A 19 2.37 3.22 -1.01
N LYS A 20 2.58 2.22 -0.16
CA LYS A 20 2.39 0.80 -0.44
C LYS A 20 1.15 0.24 0.27
N ILE A 21 0.57 0.99 1.21
CA ILE A 21 -0.51 0.54 2.11
C ILE A 21 -1.66 1.54 2.16
N ILE A 22 -2.88 0.99 2.26
CA ILE A 22 -4.14 1.70 2.55
C ILE A 22 -4.80 1.04 3.77
N PRO A 23 -5.35 1.81 4.73
CA PRO A 23 -5.51 3.27 4.72
C PRO A 23 -4.21 4.04 4.94
N ASN A 24 -4.17 5.31 4.53
CA ASN A 24 -3.06 6.24 4.74
C ASN A 24 -3.62 7.66 4.95
N GLY A 25 -2.79 8.57 5.44
CA GLY A 25 -3.16 9.94 5.77
C GLY A 25 -2.03 10.92 5.45
N ILE A 26 -2.40 12.08 4.91
CA ILE A 26 -1.50 13.20 4.64
C ILE A 26 -2.16 14.46 5.21
N PHE A 27 -1.45 15.20 6.06
CA PHE A 27 -1.84 16.53 6.50
C PHE A 27 -1.03 17.58 5.74
N ILE A 28 -1.72 18.54 5.16
CA ILE A 28 -1.15 19.66 4.41
C ILE A 28 -1.67 20.94 5.03
N ASP A 29 -0.76 21.85 5.40
CA ASP A 29 -1.14 23.16 5.98
C ASP A 29 -1.63 24.15 4.91
N GLU A 30 -2.04 25.35 5.33
CA GLU A 30 -2.52 26.42 4.45
C GLU A 30 -1.47 26.97 3.47
N ASN A 31 -0.18 26.71 3.73
CA ASN A 31 0.93 27.08 2.85
C ASN A 31 1.25 25.98 1.82
N GLY A 32 0.52 24.86 1.86
CA GLY A 32 0.75 23.71 0.99
C GLY A 32 1.91 22.81 1.45
N ILE A 33 2.35 22.93 2.71
CA ILE A 33 3.45 22.15 3.28
C ILE A 33 2.89 20.90 3.95
N ILE A 34 3.47 19.74 3.63
CA ILE A 34 3.13 18.47 4.28
C ILE A 34 3.68 18.47 5.70
N ARG A 35 2.80 18.40 6.71
CA ARG A 35 3.18 18.36 8.14
C ARG A 35 3.04 16.98 8.78
N LEU A 36 2.36 16.06 8.11
CA LEU A 36 2.25 14.65 8.49
C LEU A 36 2.04 13.81 7.24
N ILE A 37 2.75 12.68 7.17
CA ILE A 37 2.48 11.60 6.23
C ILE A 37 2.54 10.28 7.00
N LYS A 38 1.50 9.45 6.87
CA LYS A 38 1.39 8.20 7.62
C LYS A 38 0.69 7.11 6.80
N GLN A 39 1.33 5.97 6.60
CA GLN A 39 0.66 4.77 6.13
C GLN A 39 0.00 4.04 7.31
N GLY A 40 -1.08 3.30 7.09
CA GLY A 40 -1.87 2.73 8.18
C GLY A 40 -2.53 3.79 9.06
N PHE A 41 -2.86 4.97 8.52
CA PHE A 41 -3.58 6.00 9.28
C PHE A 41 -5.02 5.54 9.55
N HIS A 42 -5.50 5.78 10.77
CA HIS A 42 -6.83 5.37 11.22
C HIS A 42 -7.46 6.50 12.03
N VAL A 43 -8.64 6.94 11.61
CA VAL A 43 -9.42 7.99 12.30
C VAL A 43 -9.96 7.58 13.67
N THR A 44 -9.83 6.29 14.02
CA THR A 44 -10.24 5.73 15.31
C THR A 44 -9.06 5.44 16.23
N ASN A 45 -7.83 5.68 15.78
CA ASN A 45 -6.64 5.54 16.61
C ASN A 45 -6.40 6.87 17.33
N GLU A 46 -6.35 6.84 18.66
CA GLU A 46 -6.26 8.05 19.49
C GLU A 46 -4.98 8.86 19.24
N GLU A 47 -3.82 8.20 19.11
CA GLU A 47 -2.53 8.85 18.81
C GLU A 47 -2.57 9.57 17.45
N HIS A 48 -3.17 8.93 16.45
CA HIS A 48 -3.32 9.52 15.14
C HIS A 48 -4.23 10.76 15.14
N VAL A 49 -5.29 10.75 15.95
CA VAL A 49 -6.21 11.88 16.09
C VAL A 49 -5.54 13.01 16.87
N GLU A 50 -4.87 12.71 17.98
CA GLU A 50 -4.13 13.69 18.78
C GLU A 50 -3.06 14.41 17.94
N ALA A 51 -2.34 13.68 17.09
CA ALA A 51 -1.39 14.27 16.15
C ALA A 51 -2.04 15.30 15.20
N LEU A 52 -3.27 15.05 14.73
CA LEU A 52 -4.00 16.02 13.92
C LEU A 52 -4.46 17.21 14.74
N GLU A 53 -4.95 17.00 15.96
CA GLU A 53 -5.37 18.08 16.84
C GLU A 53 -4.21 19.02 17.18
N ASP A 54 -3.03 18.47 17.45
CA ASP A 54 -1.84 19.27 17.75
C ASP A 54 -1.36 20.09 16.54
N LEU A 55 -1.47 19.54 15.32
CA LEU A 55 -1.19 20.28 14.08
C LEU A 55 -2.24 21.38 13.81
N ILE A 56 -3.53 21.07 13.98
CA ILE A 56 -4.64 22.02 13.75
C ILE A 56 -4.61 23.16 14.77
N THR A 57 -4.19 22.88 16.01
CA THR A 57 -4.08 23.87 17.08
C THR A 57 -2.73 24.57 17.12
N GLU A 58 -1.87 24.33 16.14
CA GLU A 58 -0.52 24.92 16.02
C GLU A 58 0.34 24.71 17.27
N LYS A 59 0.10 23.65 18.05
CA LYS A 59 0.98 23.27 19.17
C LYS A 59 2.32 22.75 18.66
N VAL A 60 2.31 22.14 17.47
CA VAL A 60 3.46 21.57 16.79
C VAL A 60 3.41 21.90 15.30
N ASP A 61 4.57 22.10 14.70
CA ASP A 61 4.67 22.42 13.27
C ASP A 61 4.64 21.18 12.37
N THR A 62 5.05 20.01 12.88
CA THR A 62 5.20 18.75 12.12
C THR A 62 5.13 17.59 13.10
N VAL A 63 4.48 16.49 12.69
CA VAL A 63 4.40 15.26 13.47
C VAL A 63 4.96 14.10 12.65
N THR A 64 5.75 13.25 13.30
CA THR A 64 6.18 11.96 12.75
C THR A 64 5.56 10.87 13.62
N LEU A 65 4.80 9.98 12.99
CA LEU A 65 4.19 8.82 13.65
C LEU A 65 4.90 7.57 13.18
N ASP A 66 5.14 6.63 14.08
CA ASP A 66 5.85 5.40 13.77
C ASP A 66 5.07 4.56 12.75
N ASP A 67 5.75 4.15 11.68
CA ASP A 67 5.16 3.28 10.67
C ASP A 67 5.43 1.81 10.98
N VAL A 68 4.58 1.23 11.82
CA VAL A 68 4.64 -0.19 12.21
C VAL A 68 4.62 -1.14 11.00
N TYR A 69 4.12 -0.68 9.84
CA TYR A 69 4.06 -1.48 8.63
C TYR A 69 5.23 -1.27 7.67
N TYR A 70 6.05 -0.24 7.89
CA TYR A 70 7.15 0.13 7.00
C TYR A 70 8.44 0.27 7.80
N GLU A 71 9.13 -0.84 7.95
CA GLU A 71 10.57 -0.79 8.15
C GLU A 71 11.19 -0.59 6.76
N PRO A 72 11.92 0.51 6.48
CA PRO A 72 12.64 0.63 5.22
C PRO A 72 13.66 -0.51 5.16
N ILE A 73 13.34 -1.57 4.41
CA ILE A 73 14.30 -2.61 4.07
C ILE A 73 15.47 -1.89 3.37
N GLU A 74 16.68 -2.21 3.79
CA GLU A 74 17.93 -1.65 3.24
C GLU A 74 17.83 -1.46 1.71
N LYS A 75 17.91 -0.20 1.26
CA LYS A 75 17.92 0.28 -0.14
C LYS A 75 17.24 -0.66 -1.14
N GLU A 76 15.90 -0.59 -1.18
CA GLU A 76 15.14 -1.02 -2.35
C GLU A 76 15.82 -0.51 -3.64
N ASN A 77 16.05 -1.39 -4.61
CA ASN A 77 16.64 -1.03 -5.88
C ASN A 77 15.66 -0.10 -6.62
N PRO A 78 16.00 1.19 -6.84
CA PRO A 78 15.05 2.15 -7.40
C PRO A 78 14.52 1.73 -8.78
N LEU A 79 15.32 1.00 -9.56
CA LEU A 79 14.92 0.48 -10.87
C LEU A 79 13.89 -0.65 -10.75
N GLU A 80 13.99 -1.49 -9.72
CA GLU A 80 13.02 -2.57 -9.49
C GLU A 80 11.68 -2.00 -9.01
N ILE A 81 11.71 -0.98 -8.15
CA ILE A 81 10.50 -0.25 -7.74
C ILE A 81 9.84 0.46 -8.91
N GLU A 82 10.62 1.15 -9.76
CA GLU A 82 10.09 1.78 -10.97
C GLU A 82 9.49 0.75 -11.94
N LEU A 83 10.13 -0.42 -12.07
CA LEU A 83 9.61 -1.52 -12.87
C LEU A 83 8.30 -2.07 -12.29
N ALA A 84 8.20 -2.27 -10.98
CA ALA A 84 6.98 -2.70 -10.30
C ALA A 84 5.81 -1.73 -10.57
N ILE A 85 6.06 -0.42 -10.43
CA ILE A 85 5.09 0.64 -10.70
C ILE A 85 4.66 0.62 -12.18
N THR A 86 5.61 0.46 -13.10
CA THR A 86 5.32 0.43 -14.54
C THR A 86 4.45 -0.78 -14.91
N LYS A 87 4.77 -1.95 -14.34
CA LYS A 87 3.98 -3.18 -14.53
C LYS A 87 2.58 -3.06 -13.94
N PHE A 88 2.45 -2.45 -12.76
CA PHE A 88 1.14 -2.16 -12.18
C PHE A 88 0.30 -1.28 -13.12
N LYS A 89 0.86 -0.19 -13.66
CA LYS A 89 0.16 0.69 -14.62
C LYS A 89 -0.26 -0.07 -15.88
N LEU A 90 0.61 -0.91 -16.43
CA LEU A 90 0.29 -1.75 -17.57
C LEU A 90 -0.86 -2.73 -17.24
N ALA A 91 -0.86 -3.34 -16.05
CA ALA A 91 -1.94 -4.21 -15.62
C ALA A 91 -3.28 -3.47 -15.54
N MET A 92 -3.31 -2.22 -15.07
CA MET A 92 -4.54 -1.41 -15.01
C MET A 92 -5.07 -1.13 -16.42
N GLU A 93 -4.19 -0.83 -17.37
CA GLU A 93 -4.59 -0.64 -18.77
C GLU A 93 -5.09 -1.94 -19.42
N LEU A 94 -4.46 -3.08 -19.13
CA LEU A 94 -4.93 -4.39 -19.57
C LEU A 94 -6.31 -4.71 -18.98
N MET A 95 -6.58 -4.33 -17.73
CA MET A 95 -7.91 -4.46 -17.11
C MET A 95 -8.96 -3.59 -17.80
N ASN A 96 -8.62 -2.35 -18.17
CA ASN A 96 -9.51 -1.48 -18.97
C ASN A 96 -9.87 -2.11 -20.32
N GLN A 97 -8.96 -2.89 -20.90
CA GLN A 97 -9.18 -3.62 -22.14
C GLN A 97 -9.81 -5.02 -21.94
N HIS A 98 -10.26 -5.35 -20.72
CA HIS A 98 -10.82 -6.65 -20.33
C HIS A 98 -9.86 -7.85 -20.52
N LYS A 99 -8.54 -7.61 -20.59
CA LYS A 99 -7.49 -8.63 -20.75
C LYS A 99 -7.02 -9.15 -19.39
N ARG A 100 -7.94 -9.74 -18.62
CA ARG A 100 -7.74 -10.16 -17.22
C ARG A 100 -6.49 -11.02 -17.00
N GLU A 101 -6.27 -12.04 -17.82
CA GLU A 101 -5.14 -12.97 -17.66
C GLU A 101 -3.79 -12.29 -17.90
N LEU A 102 -3.71 -11.33 -18.82
CA LEU A 102 -2.48 -10.56 -19.05
C LEU A 102 -2.23 -9.58 -17.90
N ALA A 103 -3.29 -8.94 -17.40
CA ALA A 103 -3.17 -8.05 -16.24
C ALA A 103 -2.66 -8.80 -14.99
N LEU A 104 -3.16 -10.01 -14.74
CA LEU A 104 -2.70 -10.83 -13.63
C LEU A 104 -1.22 -11.18 -13.73
N LYS A 105 -0.72 -11.51 -14.93
CA LYS A 105 0.70 -11.79 -15.15
C LYS A 105 1.58 -10.59 -14.81
N GLU A 106 1.20 -9.39 -15.27
CA GLU A 106 1.94 -8.18 -14.96
C GLU A 106 1.91 -7.85 -13.46
N LEU A 107 0.79 -8.10 -12.77
CA LEU A 107 0.70 -7.91 -11.32
C LEU A 107 1.52 -8.94 -10.52
N ASP A 108 1.59 -10.20 -10.99
CA ASP A 108 2.46 -11.21 -10.37
C ASP A 108 3.93 -10.82 -10.51
N GLU A 109 4.34 -10.31 -11.68
CA GLU A 109 5.70 -9.81 -11.88
C GLU A 109 5.97 -8.54 -11.08
N ALA A 110 5.02 -7.61 -11.01
CA ALA A 110 5.16 -6.38 -10.22
C ALA A 110 5.37 -6.70 -8.73
N LEU A 111 4.62 -7.66 -8.18
CA LEU A 111 4.75 -8.08 -6.79
C LEU A 111 6.10 -8.76 -6.50
N ARG A 112 6.72 -9.42 -7.47
CA ARG A 112 8.07 -9.99 -7.29
C ARG A 112 9.13 -8.90 -7.06
N TYR A 113 8.98 -7.75 -7.70
CA TYR A 113 9.89 -6.61 -7.56
C TYR A 113 9.58 -5.74 -6.33
N ASP A 114 8.33 -5.74 -5.87
CA ASP A 114 7.89 -4.97 -4.70
C ASP A 114 6.93 -5.80 -3.82
N PRO A 115 7.44 -6.83 -3.11
CA PRO A 115 6.61 -7.81 -2.40
C PRO A 115 5.82 -7.21 -1.24
N ASP A 116 6.28 -6.11 -0.66
CA ASP A 116 5.61 -5.43 0.44
C ASP A 116 4.54 -4.42 -0.04
N ASN A 117 4.33 -4.33 -1.35
CA ASN A 117 3.29 -3.50 -1.93
C ASN A 117 1.90 -4.13 -1.80
N PHE A 118 1.21 -3.78 -0.73
CA PHE A 118 -0.15 -4.25 -0.47
C PHE A 118 -1.16 -3.75 -1.51
N LEU A 119 -0.90 -2.65 -2.22
CA LEU A 119 -1.76 -2.21 -3.32
C LEU A 119 -1.73 -3.21 -4.48
N ILE A 120 -0.52 -3.57 -4.94
CA ILE A 120 -0.34 -4.58 -5.99
C ILE A 120 -0.95 -5.90 -5.53
N ARG A 121 -0.64 -6.32 -4.29
CA ARG A 121 -1.11 -7.58 -3.72
C ARG A 121 -2.64 -7.67 -3.70
N LYS A 122 -3.31 -6.65 -3.16
CA LYS A 122 -4.78 -6.59 -3.07
C LYS A 122 -5.44 -6.50 -4.44
N GLN A 123 -4.86 -5.77 -5.39
CA GLN A 123 -5.40 -5.71 -6.76
C GLN A 123 -5.37 -7.09 -7.43
N ARG A 124 -4.29 -7.85 -7.24
CA ARG A 124 -4.16 -9.24 -7.69
C ARG A 124 -5.25 -10.13 -7.09
N TRP A 125 -5.47 -10.00 -5.79
CA TRP A 125 -6.51 -10.75 -5.08
C TRP A 125 -7.90 -10.39 -5.56
N TYR A 126 -8.21 -9.09 -5.71
CA TYR A 126 -9.49 -8.63 -6.21
C TYR A 126 -9.80 -9.19 -7.59
N ILE A 127 -8.81 -9.19 -8.49
CA ILE A 127 -8.99 -9.75 -9.83
C ILE A 127 -9.25 -11.25 -9.76
N ARG A 128 -8.63 -12.02 -8.86
CA ARG A 128 -8.82 -13.48 -8.75
C ARG A 128 -10.09 -13.89 -8.01
N TYR A 129 -10.38 -13.20 -6.91
CA TYR A 129 -11.40 -13.54 -5.93
C TYR A 129 -12.27 -12.30 -5.61
N PRO A 130 -13.01 -11.75 -6.58
CA PRO A 130 -13.80 -10.54 -6.38
C PRO A 130 -14.84 -10.70 -5.26
N GLU A 131 -15.35 -11.91 -5.04
CA GLU A 131 -16.29 -12.26 -3.96
C GLU A 131 -15.73 -12.07 -2.55
N LYS A 132 -14.40 -11.92 -2.40
CA LYS A 132 -13.74 -11.64 -1.12
C LYS A 132 -13.66 -10.16 -0.79
N PHE A 133 -14.08 -9.29 -1.70
CA PHE A 133 -14.02 -7.85 -1.57
C PHE A 133 -15.39 -7.17 -1.61
N GLU A 134 -16.43 -7.86 -2.08
CA GLU A 134 -17.78 -7.31 -2.23
C GLU A 134 -18.85 -8.26 -1.64
N PRO A 135 -19.90 -7.73 -0.97
CA PRO A 135 -20.17 -6.31 -0.67
C PRO A 135 -19.35 -5.78 0.51
N THR A 136 -18.81 -6.67 1.34
CA THR A 136 -17.95 -6.36 2.48
C THR A 136 -16.65 -7.13 2.33
N ILE A 137 -15.54 -6.48 2.66
CA ILE A 137 -14.21 -7.08 2.57
C ILE A 137 -14.08 -8.21 3.62
N ASP A 138 -13.65 -9.38 3.16
CA ASP A 138 -13.33 -10.55 4.01
C ASP A 138 -11.90 -10.41 4.56
N ILE A 139 -11.78 -9.75 5.72
CA ILE A 139 -10.49 -9.45 6.37
C ILE A 139 -9.80 -10.74 6.85
N GLU A 140 -10.57 -11.72 7.34
CA GLU A 140 -10.02 -13.01 7.80
C GLU A 140 -9.35 -13.76 6.65
N TRP A 141 -10.02 -13.83 5.50
CA TRP A 141 -9.44 -14.43 4.30
C TRP A 141 -8.18 -13.69 3.81
N GLN A 142 -8.17 -12.35 3.85
CA GLN A 142 -6.97 -11.59 3.45
C GLN A 142 -5.77 -11.91 4.34
N ASN A 143 -5.97 -12.06 5.65
CA ASN A 143 -4.91 -12.41 6.59
C ASN A 143 -4.39 -13.84 6.34
N GLU A 144 -5.30 -14.79 6.12
CA GLU A 144 -4.92 -16.18 5.77
C GLU A 144 -4.17 -16.25 4.45
N GLN A 145 -4.65 -15.51 3.44
CA GLN A 145 -4.04 -15.49 2.10
C GLN A 145 -2.66 -14.83 2.13
N LEU A 146 -2.51 -13.73 2.89
CA LEU A 146 -1.20 -13.12 3.12
C LEU A 146 -0.23 -14.13 3.73
N LYS A 147 -0.66 -14.85 4.78
CA LYS A 147 0.19 -15.82 5.46
C LYS A 147 0.68 -16.92 4.51
N LYS A 148 -0.22 -17.47 3.69
CA LYS A 148 0.12 -18.46 2.65
C LYS A 148 1.12 -17.92 1.64
N GLU A 149 0.92 -16.70 1.15
CA GLU A 149 1.84 -16.09 0.18
C GLU A 149 3.21 -15.79 0.80
N ARG A 150 3.25 -15.30 2.04
CA ARG A 150 4.50 -15.08 2.79
C ARG A 150 5.24 -16.39 3.09
N ASP A 151 4.53 -17.46 3.37
CA ASP A 151 5.13 -18.79 3.56
C ASP A 151 5.78 -19.28 2.26
N VAL A 152 5.11 -19.09 1.11
CA VAL A 152 5.67 -19.44 -0.22
C VAL A 152 6.86 -18.54 -0.58
N GLU A 153 6.76 -17.23 -0.34
CA GLU A 153 7.87 -16.28 -0.55
C GLU A 153 9.09 -16.69 0.29
N ARG A 154 8.87 -17.12 1.54
CA ARG A 154 9.93 -17.62 2.42
C ARG A 154 10.58 -18.91 1.89
N ASP A 155 9.81 -19.79 1.27
CA ASP A 155 10.32 -21.07 0.73
C ASP A 155 11.01 -20.90 -0.63
N ASP A 156 10.68 -19.85 -1.41
CA ASP A 156 11.32 -19.47 -2.68
C ASP A 156 12.62 -18.67 -2.48
N CYS A 157 12.94 -18.34 -1.22
CA CYS A 157 14.18 -17.64 -0.89
C CYS A 157 15.39 -18.55 -1.04
N GLY A 158 16.33 -18.16 -1.91
CA GLY A 158 17.64 -18.77 -2.06
C GLY A 158 18.48 -18.76 -0.76
N PRO A 159 19.74 -19.22 -0.79
CA PRO A 159 20.55 -19.50 0.40
C PRO A 159 20.80 -18.33 1.36
N GLU A 160 20.41 -17.10 1.00
CA GLU A 160 20.54 -15.91 1.84
C GLU A 160 19.30 -15.62 2.71
N GLY A 161 18.20 -16.36 2.52
CA GLY A 161 17.01 -16.29 3.36
C GLY A 161 16.14 -15.05 3.15
N CYS A 162 14.84 -15.18 3.45
CA CYS A 162 13.89 -14.08 3.42
C CYS A 162 13.93 -13.32 4.76
N ARG A 163 14.15 -12.00 4.72
CA ARG A 163 13.85 -11.11 5.85
C ARG A 163 12.37 -10.71 5.75
N ILE A 164 11.57 -11.10 6.74
CA ILE A 164 10.14 -10.75 6.83
C ILE A 164 10.01 -9.48 7.70
N PRO A 165 9.61 -8.33 7.14
CA PRO A 165 9.26 -7.16 7.95
C PRO A 165 7.99 -7.45 8.77
N GLY A 166 8.00 -7.10 10.07
CA GLY A 166 6.84 -7.26 10.95
C GLY A 166 6.72 -8.63 11.66
N SER A 167 7.82 -9.37 11.81
CA SER A 167 7.91 -10.55 12.69
C SER A 167 8.69 -10.23 13.97
N ASN A 168 8.15 -9.36 14.81
CA ASN A 168 8.53 -9.21 16.22
C ASN A 168 7.27 -9.23 17.09
#